data_AF-A0A9W8JZ66-F1
#
_entry.id   AF-A0A9W8JZ66-F1
#
_cell.length_a   1.000
_cell.length_b   1.000
_cell.length_c   1.000
_cell.angle_alpha   90.00
_cell.angle_beta   90.00
_cell.angle_gamma   90.00
#
_symmetry.space_group_name_H-M   'P 1'
#
loop_
_entity.id
_entity.type
_entity.pdbx_description
1 polymer ?
#
loop_
_entity_poly.entity_id
_entity_poly.type
_entity_poly.pdbx_seq_one_letter_code
_entity_poly.pdbx_strand_id
1 'polypeptide(L)'
;MSPTTPSAAAPTSGFVPPSSPIHRQIQRILWISLGLCAIIFGLTMVHFGYLSMFISFGALGLTLIHHITILALSHKEHKAGPETLAGKLPATARKATIICGWLIMIVWAASVGWTMSMVIIMGDWGDTERKTVIVGHLEWVFELFEVVVMGLLALKCTRERQRIVGLANTAWWYQLGSYAL
;
A
#
# COMPACT_ATOMS: atom_id res chain seq x y z
N MET A 1 -26.46 50.35 -25.74
CA MET A 1 -25.49 49.23 -25.74
C MET A 1 -25.34 48.78 -24.30
N SER A 2 -25.97 47.67 -23.94
CA SER A 2 -25.94 47.15 -22.57
C SER A 2 -24.67 46.31 -22.36
N PRO A 3 -23.90 46.53 -21.29
CA PRO A 3 -22.72 45.74 -21.00
C PRO A 3 -23.15 44.31 -20.61
N THR A 4 -22.79 43.34 -21.44
CA THR A 4 -22.89 41.92 -21.12
C THR A 4 -21.91 41.60 -20.00
N THR A 5 -22.42 41.44 -18.78
CA THR A 5 -21.65 40.97 -17.63
C THR A 5 -21.11 39.57 -17.93
N PRO A 6 -19.79 39.34 -17.87
CA PRO A 6 -19.24 38.00 -18.05
C PRO A 6 -19.77 37.10 -16.93
N SER A 7 -20.55 36.08 -17.34
CA SER A 7 -21.00 35.01 -16.46
C SER A 7 -19.77 34.41 -15.79
N ALA A 8 -19.63 34.63 -14.48
CA ALA A 8 -18.57 34.05 -13.69
C ALA A 8 -18.69 32.52 -13.81
N ALA A 9 -17.77 31.93 -14.58
CA ALA A 9 -17.70 30.50 -14.76
C ALA A 9 -17.67 29.87 -13.36
N ALA A 10 -18.73 29.12 -13.03
CA ALA A 10 -18.84 28.44 -11.75
C ALA A 10 -17.54 27.65 -11.54
N PRO A 11 -16.91 27.73 -10.35
CA PRO A 11 -15.71 26.97 -10.06
C PRO A 11 -16.05 25.52 -10.34
N THR A 12 -15.44 24.96 -11.39
CA THR A 12 -15.57 23.55 -11.75
C THR A 12 -15.09 22.77 -10.54
N SER A 13 -16.03 22.34 -9.71
CA SER A 13 -15.77 21.50 -8.56
C SER A 13 -14.93 20.34 -9.08
N GLY A 14 -13.75 20.14 -8.47
CA GLY A 14 -12.67 19.30 -8.96
C GLY A 14 -13.01 17.81 -8.97
N PHE A 15 -14.02 17.43 -9.74
CA PHE A 15 -14.34 16.05 -10.07
C PHE A 15 -13.24 15.53 -10.96
N VAL A 16 -12.27 14.86 -10.34
CA VAL A 16 -11.29 14.07 -11.08
C VAL A 16 -12.02 12.82 -11.55
N PRO A 17 -12.19 12.62 -12.86
CA PRO A 17 -12.89 11.44 -13.35
C PRO A 17 -12.18 10.16 -12.86
N PRO A 18 -12.93 9.09 -12.54
CA PRO A 18 -12.41 7.83 -11.99
C PRO A 18 -11.45 7.07 -12.94
N SER A 19 -11.17 7.63 -14.13
CA SER A 19 -10.25 7.09 -15.13
C SER A 19 -8.80 7.59 -14.99
N SER A 20 -8.44 8.26 -13.89
CA SER A 20 -7.06 8.71 -13.66
C SER A 20 -6.06 7.55 -13.83
N PRO A 21 -4.99 7.71 -14.62
CA PRO A 21 -4.00 6.65 -14.86
C PRO A 21 -3.31 6.18 -13.57
N ILE A 22 -3.31 7.01 -12.52
CA ILE A 22 -2.75 6.68 -11.21
C ILE A 22 -3.55 5.57 -10.53
N HIS A 23 -4.89 5.64 -10.58
CA HIS A 23 -5.77 4.65 -9.97
C HIS A 23 -5.49 3.24 -10.52
N ARG A 24 -5.32 3.14 -11.85
CA ARG A 24 -4.95 1.89 -12.52
C ARG A 24 -3.58 1.37 -12.08
N GLN A 25 -2.61 2.26 -11.86
CA GLN A 25 -1.29 1.86 -11.36
C GLN A 25 -1.37 1.30 -9.94
N ILE A 26 -2.12 1.96 -9.04
CA ILE A 26 -2.32 1.51 -7.66
C ILE A 26 -2.99 0.13 -7.64
N GLN A 27 -4.05 -0.06 -8.44
CA GLN A 27 -4.74 -1.34 -8.53
C GLN A 27 -3.83 -2.47 -9.04
N ARG A 28 -2.95 -2.19 -10.02
CA ARG A 28 -1.95 -3.16 -10.50
C ARG A 28 -0.94 -3.54 -9.42
N ILE A 29 -0.42 -2.55 -8.69
CA ILE A 29 0.53 -2.78 -7.58
C ILE A 29 -0.13 -3.63 -6.49
N LEU A 30 -1.41 -3.37 -6.19
CA LEU A 30 -2.19 -4.12 -5.21
C LEU A 30 -2.34 -5.59 -5.62
N TRP A 31 -2.66 -5.87 -6.88
CA TRP A 31 -2.71 -7.24 -7.40
C TRP A 31 -1.35 -7.95 -7.37
N ILE A 32 -0.27 -7.23 -7.65
CA ILE A 32 1.10 -7.77 -7.56
C ILE A 32 1.43 -8.13 -6.11
N SER A 33 1.16 -7.24 -5.15
CA SER A 33 1.34 -7.51 -3.72
C SER A 33 0.49 -8.70 -3.26
N LEU A 34 -0.76 -8.81 -3.71
CA LEU A 34 -1.62 -9.94 -3.35
C LEU A 34 -1.05 -11.28 -3.85
N GLY A 35 -0.52 -11.31 -5.08
CA GLY A 35 0.17 -12.48 -5.63
C GLY A 35 1.45 -12.81 -4.87
N LEU A 36 2.22 -11.78 -4.49
CA LEU A 36 3.45 -11.93 -3.71
C LEU A 36 3.16 -12.46 -2.29
N CYS A 37 2.13 -11.92 -1.63
CA CYS A 37 1.61 -12.43 -0.35
C CYS A 37 1.21 -13.91 -0.43
N ALA A 38 0.59 -14.36 -1.53
CA ALA A 38 0.23 -15.77 -1.71
C ALA A 38 1.47 -16.68 -1.83
N ILE A 39 2.53 -16.21 -2.50
CA ILE A 39 3.80 -16.93 -2.60
C ILE A 39 4.48 -17.01 -1.23
N ILE A 40 4.59 -15.87 -0.53
CA ILE A 40 5.18 -15.81 0.83
C ILE A 40 4.39 -16.69 1.79
N PHE A 41 3.06 -16.69 1.71
CA PHE A 41 2.21 -17.58 2.50
C PHE A 41 2.52 -19.07 2.23
N GLY A 42 2.73 -19.46 0.97
CA GLY A 42 3.15 -20.81 0.62
C GLY A 42 4.52 -21.18 1.20
N LEU A 43 5.49 -20.26 1.15
CA LEU A 43 6.84 -20.47 1.67
C LEU A 43 6.86 -20.56 3.22
N THR A 44 6.13 -19.66 3.88
CA THR A 44 5.98 -19.64 5.35
C THR A 44 5.25 -20.88 5.86
N MET A 45 4.28 -21.42 5.11
CA MET A 45 3.59 -22.68 5.47
C MET A 45 4.54 -23.89 5.51
N VAL A 46 5.57 -23.92 4.66
CA VAL A 46 6.59 -24.98 4.70
C VAL A 46 7.45 -24.89 5.97
N HIS A 47 7.66 -23.68 6.48
CA HIS A 47 8.48 -23.40 7.66
C HIS A 47 7.66 -23.27 8.94
N PHE A 48 6.35 -23.50 8.85
CA PHE A 48 5.43 -23.33 9.96
C PHE A 48 5.75 -24.34 11.06
N GLY A 49 6.31 -23.85 12.17
CA GLY A 49 6.65 -24.65 13.35
C GLY A 49 8.15 -24.78 13.64
N TYR A 50 9.05 -24.42 12.72
CA TYR A 50 10.50 -24.49 12.97
C TYR A 50 11.08 -23.22 13.57
N LEU A 51 10.55 -22.06 13.19
CA LEU A 51 11.08 -20.76 13.57
C LEU A 51 9.94 -19.84 14.00
N SER A 52 10.26 -18.92 14.90
CA SER A 52 9.38 -17.85 15.39
C SER A 52 9.01 -16.86 14.27
N MET A 53 8.31 -17.35 13.24
CA MET A 53 7.84 -16.59 12.06
C MET A 53 6.47 -15.96 12.29
N PHE A 54 6.11 -15.74 13.56
CA PHE A 54 4.88 -15.03 13.93
C PHE A 54 4.87 -13.60 13.38
N ILE A 55 6.05 -13.00 13.17
CA ILE A 55 6.18 -11.66 12.58
C ILE A 55 5.72 -11.69 11.11
N SER A 56 6.25 -12.59 10.27
CA SER A 56 5.84 -12.72 8.86
C SER A 56 4.34 -13.03 8.73
N PHE A 57 3.82 -13.94 9.57
CA PHE A 57 2.40 -14.28 9.56
C PHE A 57 1.52 -13.09 9.99
N GLY A 58 1.94 -12.34 11.01
CA GLY A 58 1.26 -11.10 11.42
C GLY A 58 1.31 -10.02 10.33
N ALA A 59 2.47 -9.84 9.69
CA ALA A 59 2.65 -8.92 8.57
C ALA A 59 1.73 -9.26 7.40
N LEU A 60 1.66 -10.55 7.02
CA LEU A 60 0.74 -11.06 6.00
C LEU A 60 -0.71 -10.76 6.35
N GLY A 61 -1.13 -11.06 7.58
CA GLY A 61 -2.50 -10.80 8.04
C GLY A 61 -2.88 -9.32 7.98
N LEU A 62 -2.01 -8.44 8.48
CA LEU A 62 -2.21 -6.99 8.40
C LEU A 62 -2.27 -6.49 6.95
N THR A 63 -1.41 -7.02 6.09
CA THR A 63 -1.34 -6.69 4.67
C THR A 63 -2.61 -7.10 3.94
N LEU A 64 -3.13 -8.31 4.20
CA LEU A 64 -4.40 -8.77 3.63
C LEU A 64 -5.58 -7.91 4.09
N ILE A 65 -5.68 -7.62 5.39
CA ILE A 65 -6.75 -6.75 5.92
C ILE A 65 -6.70 -5.38 5.26
N HIS A 66 -5.50 -4.80 5.13
CA HIS A 66 -5.29 -3.52 4.48
C HIS A 66 -5.72 -3.53 3.02
N HIS A 67 -5.28 -4.51 2.23
CA HIS A 67 -5.63 -4.64 0.82
C HIS A 67 -7.12 -4.90 0.60
N ILE A 68 -7.73 -5.79 1.39
CA ILE A 68 -9.18 -6.04 1.34
C ILE A 68 -9.96 -4.77 1.66
N THR A 69 -9.52 -4.00 2.66
CA THR A 69 -10.17 -2.74 3.03
C THR A 69 -10.09 -1.72 1.90
N ILE A 70 -8.92 -1.54 1.27
CA ILE A 70 -8.76 -0.64 0.12
C ILE A 70 -9.63 -1.10 -1.05
N LEU A 71 -9.63 -2.40 -1.36
CA LEU A 71 -10.44 -2.96 -2.45
C LEU A 71 -11.94 -2.80 -2.19
N ALA A 72 -12.39 -3.07 -0.97
CA ALA A 72 -13.79 -2.92 -0.58
C ALA A 72 -14.24 -1.45 -0.66
N LEU A 73 -13.41 -0.52 -0.18
CA LEU A 73 -13.70 0.92 -0.28
C LEU A 73 -13.67 1.39 -1.74
N SER A 74 -12.69 0.95 -2.53
CA SER A 74 -12.60 1.30 -3.95
C SER A 74 -13.79 0.77 -4.75
N HIS A 75 -14.22 -0.46 -4.49
CA HIS A 75 -15.40 -1.04 -5.13
C HIS A 75 -16.70 -0.32 -4.73
N LYS A 76 -16.81 0.11 -3.46
CA LYS A 76 -17.93 0.97 -3.02
C LYS A 76 -17.91 2.33 -3.73
N GLU A 77 -16.75 2.94 -3.90
CA GLU A 77 -16.58 4.21 -4.64
C GLU A 77 -16.95 4.07 -6.12
N HIS A 78 -16.59 2.96 -6.77
CA HIS A 78 -16.99 2.68 -8.16
C HIS A 78 -18.51 2.51 -8.35
N LYS A 79 -19.20 2.01 -7.33
CA LYS A 79 -20.67 1.85 -7.36
C LYS A 79 -21.43 3.11 -6.95
N ALA A 80 -20.75 4.09 -6.35
CA ALA A 80 -21.37 5.29 -5.85
C ALA A 80 -21.61 6.28 -7.00
N GLY A 81 -22.80 6.87 -7.06
CA GLY A 81 -23.16 7.86 -8.08
C GLY A 81 -22.28 9.12 -7.98
N PRO A 82 -22.10 9.88 -9.06
CA PRO A 82 -21.26 11.08 -9.07
C PRO A 82 -21.71 12.13 -8.04
N GLU A 83 -23.01 12.23 -7.72
CA GLU A 83 -23.48 13.12 -6.65
C GLU A 83 -22.92 12.77 -5.27
N THR A 84 -22.70 11.49 -4.98
CA THR A 84 -22.20 11.02 -3.66
C THR A 84 -20.68 11.13 -3.51
N LEU A 85 -19.97 11.29 -4.64
CA LEU A 85 -18.53 11.42 -4.74
C LEU A 85 -18.07 12.90 -4.78
N ALA A 86 -19.00 13.83 -5.04
CA ALA A 86 -18.69 15.26 -5.03
C ALA A 86 -18.12 15.67 -3.67
N GLY A 87 -16.86 16.10 -3.67
CA GLY A 87 -16.13 16.54 -2.47
C GLY A 87 -15.48 15.43 -1.64
N LYS A 88 -15.65 14.14 -1.96
CA LYS A 88 -14.98 13.05 -1.24
C LYS A 88 -13.64 12.69 -1.87
N LEU A 89 -12.63 12.56 -1.02
CA LEU A 89 -11.32 12.04 -1.42
C LEU A 89 -11.41 10.52 -1.69
N PRO A 90 -10.73 10.01 -2.73
CA PRO A 90 -10.67 8.58 -3.00
C PRO A 90 -10.06 7.83 -1.81
N ALA A 91 -10.50 6.59 -1.59
CA ALA A 91 -10.08 5.78 -0.44
C ALA A 91 -8.56 5.64 -0.30
N THR A 92 -7.85 5.60 -1.43
CA THR A 92 -6.38 5.52 -1.52
C THR A 92 -5.68 6.78 -1.03
N ALA A 93 -6.31 7.95 -1.16
CA ALA A 93 -5.78 9.24 -0.75
C ALA A 93 -6.12 9.60 0.71
N ARG A 94 -6.81 8.73 1.45
CA ARG A 94 -7.12 8.96 2.87
C ARG A 94 -5.85 8.83 3.71
N LYS A 95 -5.72 9.70 4.72
CA LYS A 95 -4.57 9.71 5.64
C LYS A 95 -4.38 8.37 6.35
N ALA A 96 -5.47 7.79 6.84
CA ALA A 96 -5.44 6.52 7.56
C ALA A 96 -4.82 5.41 6.70
N THR A 97 -5.17 5.35 5.41
CA THR A 97 -4.62 4.38 4.46
C THR A 97 -3.11 4.57 4.28
N ILE A 98 -2.65 5.81 4.12
CA ILE A 98 -1.21 6.12 3.96
C ILE A 98 -0.43 5.75 5.23
N ILE A 99 -0.92 6.16 6.40
CA ILE A 99 -0.27 5.86 7.70
C ILE A 99 -0.19 4.34 7.91
N CYS A 100 -1.30 3.64 7.67
CA CYS A 100 -1.36 2.18 7.77
C CYS A 100 -0.38 1.51 6.81
N GLY A 101 -0.27 1.99 5.56
CA GLY A 101 0.71 1.47 4.59
C GLY A 101 2.16 1.60 5.06
N TRP A 102 2.54 2.74 5.65
CA TRP A 102 3.88 2.94 6.21
C TRP A 102 4.15 2.05 7.42
N LEU A 103 3.17 1.88 8.31
CA LEU A 103 3.30 0.98 9.46
C LEU A 103 3.50 -0.47 9.01
N ILE A 104 2.72 -0.94 8.04
CA ILE A 104 2.86 -2.29 7.47
C ILE A 104 4.24 -2.46 6.82
N MET A 105 4.74 -1.45 6.12
CA MET A 105 6.10 -1.48 5.53
C MET A 105 7.19 -1.65 6.60
N ILE A 106 7.07 -0.95 7.75
CA ILE A 106 8.03 -1.11 8.87
C ILE A 106 7.96 -2.52 9.45
N VAL A 107 6.76 -3.09 9.60
CA VAL A 107 6.58 -4.46 10.09
C VAL A 107 7.23 -5.47 9.13
N TRP A 108 7.06 -5.30 7.81
CA TRP A 108 7.75 -6.12 6.81
C TRP A 108 9.27 -5.98 6.86
N ALA A 109 9.79 -4.76 7.03
CA ALA A 109 11.23 -4.53 7.16
C ALA A 109 11.81 -5.23 8.41
N ALA A 110 11.07 -5.21 9.51
CA ALA A 110 11.44 -5.96 10.72
C ALA A 110 11.40 -7.49 10.47
N SER A 111 10.42 -7.97 9.71
CA SER A 111 10.33 -9.37 9.28
C SER A 111 11.58 -9.80 8.50
N VAL A 112 11.96 -9.02 7.49
CA VAL A 112 13.17 -9.27 6.67
C VAL A 112 14.43 -9.30 7.52
N GLY A 113 14.58 -8.36 8.46
CA GLY A 113 15.73 -8.33 9.37
C GLY A 113 15.80 -9.58 10.26
N TRP A 114 14.65 -10.06 10.74
CA TRP A 114 14.54 -11.26 11.54
C TRP A 114 14.86 -12.53 10.74
N THR A 115 14.26 -12.70 9.56
CA THR A 115 14.49 -13.86 8.69
C THR A 115 15.95 -13.92 8.21
N MET A 116 16.52 -12.77 7.80
CA MET A 116 17.93 -12.66 7.44
C MET A 116 18.86 -13.05 8.60
N SER A 117 18.58 -12.59 9.83
CA SER A 117 19.38 -12.94 11.00
C SER A 117 19.35 -14.44 11.30
N MET A 118 18.18 -15.07 11.17
CA MET A 118 18.03 -16.51 11.38
C MET A 118 18.80 -17.33 10.33
N VAL A 119 18.74 -16.94 9.06
CA VAL A 119 19.48 -17.62 7.98
C VAL A 119 20.99 -17.55 8.22
N ILE A 120 21.51 -16.42 8.71
CA ILE A 120 22.93 -16.27 9.04
C ILE A 120 23.33 -17.19 10.19
N ILE A 121 22.53 -17.25 11.27
CA ILE A 121 22.83 -18.06 12.45
C ILE A 121 22.75 -19.56 12.13
N MET A 122 21.72 -19.99 11.39
CA MET A 122 21.53 -21.40 11.03
C MET A 122 22.47 -21.88 9.92
N GLY A 123 22.96 -20.96 9.06
CA GLY A 123 23.87 -21.30 7.98
C GLY A 123 25.20 -21.93 8.44
N ASP A 124 25.57 -21.75 9.70
CA ASP A 124 26.80 -22.30 10.28
C ASP A 124 26.66 -23.76 10.78
N TRP A 125 25.43 -24.31 10.80
CA TRP A 125 25.11 -25.58 11.50
C TRP A 125 25.19 -26.87 10.64
N GLY A 126 25.93 -26.86 9.53
CA GLY A 126 26.32 -28.08 8.80
C GLY A 126 25.38 -28.58 7.68
N ASP A 127 25.75 -29.70 7.05
CA ASP A 127 25.21 -30.16 5.74
C ASP A 127 23.73 -30.60 5.72
N THR A 128 23.19 -31.06 6.84
CA THR A 128 21.81 -31.60 6.91
C THR A 128 20.75 -30.49 6.76
N GLU A 129 21.12 -29.23 6.97
CA GLU A 129 20.23 -28.07 6.93
C GLU A 129 20.19 -27.35 5.57
N ARG A 130 20.97 -27.81 4.57
CA ARG A 130 21.18 -27.09 3.31
C ARG A 130 19.87 -26.80 2.55
N LYS A 131 18.87 -27.67 2.64
CA LYS A 131 17.54 -27.45 2.03
C LYS A 131 16.78 -26.33 2.73
N THR A 132 16.78 -26.30 4.06
CA THR A 132 16.13 -25.27 4.88
C THR A 132 16.75 -23.90 4.63
N VAL A 133 18.08 -23.84 4.51
CA VAL A 133 18.81 -22.61 4.19
C VAL A 133 18.42 -22.05 2.81
N ILE A 134 18.28 -22.90 1.79
CA ILE A 134 17.84 -22.44 0.45
C ILE A 134 16.43 -21.84 0.51
N VAL A 135 15.49 -22.48 1.21
CA VAL A 135 14.13 -21.94 1.27
C VAL A 135 14.08 -20.66 2.10
N GLY A 136 14.79 -20.60 3.22
CA GLY A 136 14.97 -19.37 3.99
C GLY A 136 15.55 -18.24 3.13
N HIS A 137 16.49 -18.55 2.23
CA HIS A 137 16.99 -17.57 1.27
C HIS A 137 15.95 -17.06 0.29
N LEU A 138 15.11 -17.93 -0.25
CA LEU A 138 14.02 -17.53 -1.14
C LEU A 138 13.00 -16.67 -0.39
N GLU A 139 12.67 -17.05 0.84
CA GLU A 139 11.71 -16.34 1.67
C GLU A 139 12.09 -14.88 1.92
N TRP A 140 13.29 -14.60 2.47
CA TRP A 140 13.67 -13.20 2.75
C TRP A 140 13.76 -12.35 1.47
N VAL A 141 14.09 -12.95 0.31
CA VAL A 141 14.07 -12.26 -0.99
C VAL A 141 12.66 -11.84 -1.36
N PHE A 142 11.67 -12.74 -1.23
CA PHE A 142 10.27 -12.40 -1.50
C PHE A 142 9.71 -11.40 -0.47
N GLU A 143 10.07 -11.52 0.82
CA GLU A 143 9.71 -10.52 1.84
C GLU A 143 10.31 -9.13 1.49
N LEU A 144 11.55 -9.08 1.01
CA LEU A 144 12.18 -7.84 0.57
C LEU A 144 11.46 -7.23 -0.63
N PHE A 145 11.03 -8.04 -1.59
CA PHE A 145 10.17 -7.57 -2.69
C PHE A 145 8.87 -6.96 -2.16
N GLU A 146 8.26 -7.56 -1.14
CA GLU A 146 7.02 -7.05 -0.54
C GLU A 146 7.25 -5.70 0.18
N VAL A 147 8.39 -5.52 0.87
CA VAL A 147 8.80 -4.22 1.43
C VAL A 147 8.85 -3.15 0.33
N VAL A 148 9.48 -3.47 -0.81
CA VAL A 148 9.60 -2.54 -1.94
C VAL A 148 8.22 -2.22 -2.53
N VAL A 149 7.37 -3.23 -2.72
CA VAL A 149 6.02 -3.07 -3.27
C VAL A 149 5.15 -2.21 -2.35
N MET A 150 5.18 -2.46 -1.03
CA MET A 150 4.45 -1.67 -0.03
C MET A 150 4.97 -0.22 0.05
N GLY A 151 6.30 -0.03 -0.04
CA GLY A 151 6.90 1.29 -0.12
C GLY A 151 6.45 2.07 -1.37
N LEU A 152 6.45 1.41 -2.54
CA LEU A 152 5.95 2.01 -3.78
C LEU A 152 4.46 2.35 -3.69
N LEU A 153 3.64 1.48 -3.09
CA LEU A 153 2.21 1.72 -2.85
C LEU A 153 2.01 2.96 -1.96
N ALA A 154 2.67 3.02 -0.81
CA ALA A 154 2.58 4.15 0.12
C ALA A 154 3.03 5.47 -0.52
N LEU A 155 4.13 5.44 -1.30
CA LEU A 155 4.61 6.61 -2.06
C LEU A 155 3.61 7.05 -3.13
N LYS A 156 2.99 6.12 -3.86
CA LYS A 156 2.00 6.43 -4.89
C LYS A 156 0.73 7.01 -4.28
N CYS A 157 0.22 6.46 -3.18
CA CYS A 157 -0.92 7.01 -2.44
C CYS A 157 -0.62 8.42 -1.91
N THR A 158 0.61 8.65 -1.43
CA THR A 158 1.06 9.98 -0.99
C THR A 158 1.10 10.98 -2.14
N ARG A 159 1.67 10.59 -3.30
CA ARG A 159 1.72 11.42 -4.50
C ARG A 159 0.33 11.72 -5.08
N GLU A 160 -0.56 10.74 -5.07
CA GLU A 160 -1.96 10.92 -5.48
C GLU A 160 -2.63 12.00 -4.62
N ARG A 161 -2.47 11.89 -3.29
CA ARG A 161 -3.00 12.87 -2.36
C ARG A 161 -2.43 14.27 -2.58
N GLN A 162 -1.11 14.39 -2.79
CA GLN A 162 -0.46 15.67 -3.08
C GLN A 162 -0.99 16.32 -4.37
N ARG A 163 -1.28 15.52 -5.40
CA ARG A 163 -1.87 16.01 -6.66
C ARG A 163 -3.28 16.54 -6.45
N ILE A 164 -4.11 15.84 -5.68
CA ILE A 164 -5.51 16.26 -5.43
C ILE A 164 -5.57 17.57 -4.66
N VAL A 165 -4.71 17.76 -3.66
CA VAL A 165 -4.71 18.99 -2.85
C VAL A 165 -4.06 20.17 -3.59
N GLY A 166 -3.49 19.96 -4.79
CA GLY A 166 -2.88 21.03 -5.59
C GLY A 166 -1.58 21.60 -5.02
N LEU A 167 -1.05 21.01 -3.94
CA LEU A 167 0.14 21.46 -3.22
C LEU A 167 1.39 20.72 -3.70
N ALA A 168 1.54 20.60 -5.02
CA ALA A 168 2.43 19.64 -5.67
C ALA A 168 3.89 19.63 -5.17
N ASN A 169 4.37 20.69 -4.50
CA ASN A 169 5.67 20.70 -3.80
C ASN A 169 5.76 21.56 -2.53
N THR A 170 4.68 22.24 -2.08
CA THR A 170 4.79 23.32 -1.07
C THR A 170 4.17 23.02 0.29
N ALA A 171 3.28 22.02 0.42
CA ALA A 171 2.68 21.71 1.72
C ALA A 171 3.33 20.53 2.42
N TRP A 172 3.62 20.76 3.69
CA TRP A 172 4.08 19.71 4.58
C TRP A 172 2.95 18.74 4.93
N TRP A 173 3.31 17.47 5.15
CA TRP A 173 2.35 16.37 5.34
C TRP A 173 1.35 16.60 6.49
N TYR A 174 1.76 17.35 7.53
CA TYR A 174 0.91 17.71 8.67
C TYR A 174 -0.15 18.78 8.33
N GLN A 175 0.14 19.70 7.40
CA GLN A 175 -0.79 20.75 6.96
C GLN A 175 -1.98 20.19 6.16
N LEU A 176 -1.82 19.01 5.58
CA LEU A 176 -2.88 18.31 4.85
C LEU A 176 -4.05 17.85 5.76
N GLY A 177 -4.04 18.14 7.07
CA GLY A 177 -5.12 17.81 8.01
C GLY A 177 -6.23 18.83 8.09
N SER A 178 -5.91 20.10 7.82
CA SER A 178 -6.89 21.18 7.94
C SER A 178 -7.86 21.25 6.76
N TYR A 179 -7.65 20.49 5.70
CA TYR A 179 -8.55 20.40 4.54
C TYR A 179 -9.61 19.30 4.69
N ALA A 180 -9.97 18.92 5.92
CA ALA A 180 -11.10 18.06 6.18
C ALA A 180 -12.40 18.86 5.98
N LEU A 181 -12.79 19.02 4.71
CA LEU A 181 -14.18 19.19 4.29
C LEU A 181 -14.69 17.83 3.81
#